data_AF-Q2H8A0-F1
#
_entry.id   AF-Q2H8A0-F1
#
_cell.length_a   1.000
_cell.length_b   1.000
_cell.length_c   1.000
_cell.angle_alpha   90.00
_cell.angle_beta   90.00
_cell.angle_gamma   90.00
#
_symmetry.space_group_name_H-M   'P 1'
#
loop_
_entity.id
_entity.type
_entity.pdbx_description
1 polymer ?
#
loop_
_entity_poly.entity_id
_entity_poly.type
_entity_poly.pdbx_seq_one_letter_code
_entity_poly.pdbx_strand_id
1 'polypeptide(L)'
;MSRPRVGGSRYPSWFFGRSQSLRNPQSDEKTPLTSPATPNTIPIPCHDIRLGDILMLKDSPCRVIQILTSAATGRYTYRGVDILTEYIHEATSFVSNPSPNVAVQTMLRPRLFQYHAVVITQNSLTCMNETGDVVVENMRVMDGSGLWTRLATACEWDIDTVRVLAVHFQNHKIGVDMKIVQRSRRFGDRPATAGTASA
;
A
#
# COMPACT_ATOMS: atom_id res chain seq x y z
N MET A 1 -66.00 -34.62 -38.90
CA MET A 1 -66.21 -35.98 -38.36
C MET A 1 -64.85 -36.52 -37.95
N SER A 2 -64.56 -37.15 -36.82
CA SER A 2 -65.16 -37.33 -35.49
C SER A 2 -64.04 -38.01 -34.67
N ARG A 3 -63.94 -37.71 -33.36
CA ARG A 3 -63.00 -38.31 -32.38
C ARG A 3 -63.17 -39.84 -32.28
N PRO A 4 -62.24 -40.60 -31.66
CA PRO A 4 -62.20 -40.87 -30.19
C PRO A 4 -60.75 -41.06 -29.64
N ARG A 5 -60.42 -41.36 -28.38
CA ARG A 5 -60.83 -41.06 -26.98
C ARG A 5 -59.82 -41.83 -26.07
N VAL A 6 -59.39 -41.25 -24.94
CA VAL A 6 -59.01 -41.92 -23.64
C VAL A 6 -57.73 -42.79 -23.65
N GLY A 7 -56.83 -42.83 -22.65
CA GLY A 7 -56.74 -42.26 -21.29
C GLY A 7 -55.66 -42.99 -20.47
N GLY A 8 -55.41 -42.55 -19.22
CA GLY A 8 -54.67 -43.26 -18.15
C GLY A 8 -53.21 -42.82 -17.98
N SER A 9 -52.87 -41.91 -17.06
CA SER A 9 -52.75 -42.06 -15.58
C SER A 9 -51.74 -43.11 -15.12
N ARG A 10 -50.59 -42.64 -14.59
CA ARG A 10 -50.09 -42.95 -13.23
C ARG A 10 -48.73 -42.29 -12.97
N TYR A 11 -48.75 -41.21 -12.18
CA TYR A 11 -47.59 -40.77 -11.40
C TYR A 11 -47.64 -41.49 -10.04
N PRO A 12 -46.53 -42.01 -9.49
CA PRO A 12 -46.46 -42.38 -8.09
C PRO A 12 -46.10 -41.18 -7.23
N SER A 13 -46.94 -40.94 -6.23
CA SER A 13 -46.78 -40.04 -5.10
C SER A 13 -45.93 -40.65 -4.00
N TRP A 14 -44.99 -39.90 -3.43
CA TRP A 14 -44.61 -40.04 -2.02
C TRP A 14 -44.59 -38.66 -1.36
N PHE A 15 -45.59 -38.46 -0.52
CA PHE A 15 -45.70 -37.38 0.45
C PHE A 15 -44.67 -37.56 1.58
N PHE A 16 -44.15 -36.44 2.09
CA PHE A 16 -43.94 -36.05 3.50
C PHE A 16 -43.00 -34.83 3.42
N GLY A 17 -43.40 -33.58 3.67
CA GLY A 17 -44.16 -33.10 4.81
C GLY A 17 -43.18 -32.42 5.77
N ARG A 18 -42.95 -31.10 5.67
CA ARG A 18 -42.63 -30.26 6.84
C ARG A 18 -42.68 -28.76 6.54
N SER A 19 -43.65 -28.14 7.21
CA SER A 19 -43.59 -26.87 7.93
C SER A 19 -43.03 -25.63 7.19
N GLN A 20 -43.97 -24.77 6.82
CA GLN A 20 -43.73 -23.34 6.71
C GLN A 20 -43.15 -22.83 8.04
N SER A 21 -41.98 -22.20 7.98
CA SER A 21 -41.49 -21.30 9.02
C SER A 21 -41.53 -19.89 8.43
N LEU A 22 -42.41 -19.07 8.98
CA LEU A 22 -42.47 -17.63 8.78
C LEU A 22 -41.13 -17.04 9.22
N ARG A 23 -40.28 -16.65 8.26
CA ARG A 23 -39.07 -15.89 8.56
C ARG A 23 -39.43 -14.41 8.70
N ASN A 24 -39.32 -13.96 9.93
CA ASN A 24 -39.30 -12.58 10.38
C ASN A 24 -38.15 -11.82 9.67
N PRO A 25 -38.33 -10.59 9.16
CA PRO A 25 -37.21 -9.77 8.71
C PRO A 25 -36.59 -9.08 9.93
N GLN A 26 -35.70 -9.80 10.64
CA GLN A 26 -34.83 -9.16 11.62
C GLN A 26 -33.54 -8.70 10.93
N SER A 27 -33.32 -7.41 11.08
CA SER A 27 -32.07 -6.67 10.95
C SER A 27 -30.81 -7.50 11.23
N ASP A 28 -30.13 -7.95 10.17
CA ASP A 28 -28.74 -8.37 10.27
C ASP A 28 -27.85 -7.16 9.99
N GLU A 29 -27.36 -6.61 11.10
CA GLU A 29 -26.00 -6.14 11.33
C GLU A 29 -25.23 -5.72 10.06
N LYS A 30 -25.10 -4.41 9.91
CA LYS A 30 -24.21 -3.77 8.94
C LYS A 30 -22.78 -4.20 9.27
N THR A 31 -22.29 -5.26 8.63
CA THR A 31 -20.88 -5.66 8.60
C THR A 31 -20.05 -4.39 8.37
N PRO A 32 -19.01 -4.10 9.17
CA PRO A 32 -18.23 -2.90 8.98
C PRO A 32 -17.76 -2.90 7.54
N LEU A 33 -18.06 -1.81 6.83
CA LEU A 33 -17.65 -1.59 5.46
C LEU A 33 -16.16 -1.92 5.38
N THR A 34 -15.84 -3.08 4.84
CA THR A 34 -14.58 -3.28 4.13
C THR A 34 -14.68 -2.32 2.97
N SER A 35 -14.31 -1.06 3.22
CA SER A 35 -13.87 -0.12 2.20
C SER A 35 -13.00 -0.94 1.26
N PRO A 36 -13.18 -0.87 -0.07
CA PRO A 36 -12.38 -1.64 -1.02
C PRO A 36 -10.93 -1.37 -0.69
N ALA A 37 -10.32 -2.28 0.06
CA ALA A 37 -9.01 -2.06 0.62
C ALA A 37 -8.13 -2.05 -0.62
N THR A 38 -7.65 -0.87 -0.99
CA THR A 38 -6.54 -0.78 -1.93
C THR A 38 -5.47 -1.69 -1.32
N PRO A 39 -5.17 -2.85 -1.95
CA PRO A 39 -4.61 -4.02 -1.24
C PRO A 39 -3.19 -3.80 -0.71
N ASN A 40 -2.64 -2.61 -0.92
CA ASN A 40 -1.32 -2.17 -0.52
C ASN A 40 -1.37 -1.04 0.51
N THR A 41 -2.34 -1.06 1.44
CA THR A 41 -2.44 -0.07 2.51
C THR A 41 -2.33 -0.72 3.87
N ILE A 42 -1.73 0.01 4.81
CA ILE A 42 -1.58 -0.40 6.21
C ILE A 42 -2.15 0.69 7.13
N PRO A 43 -2.82 0.33 8.23
CA PRO A 43 -3.21 1.31 9.22
C PRO A 43 -1.98 1.79 9.99
N ILE A 44 -1.84 3.10 10.14
CA ILE A 44 -0.81 3.76 10.95
C ILE A 44 -1.48 4.59 12.06
N PRO A 45 -1.01 4.50 13.31
CA PRO A 45 -1.49 5.37 14.38
C PRO A 45 -1.25 6.85 14.06
N CYS A 46 -2.21 7.71 14.40
CA CYS A 46 -2.11 9.14 14.08
C CYS A 46 -0.92 9.83 14.76
N HIS A 47 -0.43 9.32 15.89
CA HIS A 47 0.72 9.89 16.60
C HIS A 47 2.06 9.64 15.89
N ASP A 48 2.14 8.66 14.98
CA ASP A 48 3.34 8.37 14.20
C ASP A 48 3.45 9.20 12.92
N ILE A 49 2.41 9.98 12.60
CA ILE A 49 2.30 10.72 11.34
C ILE A 49 2.93 12.09 11.47
N ARG A 50 3.77 12.45 10.49
CA ARG A 50 4.46 13.75 10.41
C ARG A 50 4.25 14.44 9.07
N LEU A 51 4.61 15.72 9.02
CA LEU A 51 4.68 16.46 7.77
C LEU A 51 5.67 15.79 6.81
N GLY A 52 5.27 15.67 5.55
CA GLY A 52 6.05 15.02 4.51
C GLY A 52 5.82 13.51 4.38
N ASP A 53 5.11 12.87 5.31
CA ASP A 53 4.72 11.47 5.20
C ASP A 53 3.71 11.25 4.07
N ILE A 54 3.65 10.03 3.54
CA ILE A 54 2.64 9.63 2.56
C ILE A 54 1.49 8.93 3.28
N LEU A 55 0.27 9.40 3.03
CA LEU A 55 -0.97 8.81 3.50
C LEU A 55 -1.95 8.64 2.33
N MET A 56 -2.93 7.77 2.52
CA MET A 56 -4.08 7.68 1.62
C MET A 56 -5.10 8.74 2.02
N LEU A 57 -5.32 9.74 1.16
CA LEU A 57 -6.36 10.76 1.32
C LEU A 57 -7.35 10.62 0.16
N LYS A 58 -8.63 10.38 0.48
CA LYS A 58 -9.69 10.13 -0.53
C LYS A 58 -9.27 9.08 -1.57
N ASP A 59 -8.70 7.97 -1.10
CA ASP A 59 -8.17 6.87 -1.91
C ASP A 59 -6.98 7.19 -2.84
N SER A 60 -6.38 8.39 -2.75
CA SER A 60 -5.14 8.74 -3.46
C SER A 60 -3.94 8.84 -2.50
N PRO A 61 -2.75 8.38 -2.90
CA PRO A 61 -1.53 8.54 -2.12
C PRO A 61 -1.07 10.00 -2.15
N CYS A 62 -1.13 10.66 -1.01
CA CYS A 62 -0.81 12.08 -0.88
C CYS A 62 0.30 12.30 0.15
N ARG A 63 1.22 13.21 -0.17
CA ARG A 63 2.24 13.71 0.75
C ARG A 63 1.65 14.76 1.67
N VAL A 64 1.68 14.53 2.97
CA VAL A 64 1.09 15.41 3.99
C VAL A 64 1.83 16.74 4.02
N ILE A 65 1.08 17.83 3.89
CA ILE A 65 1.57 19.21 4.00
C ILE A 65 1.04 19.94 5.23
N GLN A 66 -0.05 19.42 5.82
CA GLN A 66 -0.69 20.05 6.98
C GLN A 66 -1.43 19.01 7.82
N ILE A 67 -1.33 19.15 9.14
CA ILE A 67 -2.05 18.36 10.13
C ILE A 67 -2.84 19.33 11.00
N LEU A 68 -4.15 19.15 11.05
CA LEU A 68 -5.09 19.94 11.83
C LEU A 68 -5.80 19.04 12.82
N THR A 69 -6.33 19.61 13.89
CA THR A 69 -7.20 18.90 14.83
C THR A 69 -8.58 19.54 14.78
N SER A 70 -9.61 18.74 14.51
CA SER A 70 -10.99 19.19 14.50
C SER A 70 -11.43 19.55 15.90
N ALA A 71 -11.75 20.82 16.14
CA ALA A 71 -12.19 21.30 17.46
C ALA A 71 -13.49 20.62 17.95
N ALA A 72 -14.38 20.22 17.03
CA ALA A 72 -15.66 19.61 17.36
C ALA A 72 -15.56 18.12 17.76
N THR A 73 -14.57 17.40 17.23
CA THR A 73 -14.51 15.92 17.38
C THR A 73 -13.20 15.42 17.98
N GLY A 74 -12.18 16.28 18.10
CA GLY A 74 -10.83 15.89 18.51
C GLY A 74 -10.12 14.96 17.51
N ARG A 75 -10.66 14.80 16.29
CA ARG A 75 -10.05 13.98 15.24
C ARG A 75 -8.99 14.77 14.49
N TYR A 76 -7.97 14.07 14.00
CA TYR A 76 -7.00 14.68 13.11
C TYR A 76 -7.57 14.83 11.71
N THR A 77 -7.27 15.96 11.08
CA THR A 77 -7.57 16.28 9.69
C THR A 77 -6.24 16.47 8.97
N TYR A 78 -6.00 15.67 7.94
CA TYR A 78 -4.77 15.69 7.15
C TYR A 78 -5.05 16.30 5.79
N ARG A 79 -4.18 17.23 5.38
CA ARG A 79 -4.17 17.79 4.04
C ARG A 79 -2.84 17.46 3.37
N GLY A 80 -2.89 17.00 2.13
CA GLY A 80 -1.72 16.51 1.40
C GLY A 80 -1.82 16.76 -0.09
N VAL A 81 -0.67 16.77 -0.76
CA VAL A 81 -0.54 16.88 -2.21
C VAL A 81 -0.44 15.48 -2.80
N ASP A 82 -1.28 15.14 -3.77
CA ASP A 82 -1.24 13.87 -4.50
C ASP A 82 0.09 13.73 -5.26
N ILE A 83 0.75 12.59 -5.11
CA ILE A 83 2.03 12.31 -5.76
C ILE A 83 1.92 12.07 -7.29
N LEU A 84 0.72 11.79 -7.80
CA LEU A 84 0.47 11.58 -9.24
C LEU A 84 -0.01 12.86 -9.92
N THR A 85 -1.02 13.49 -9.33
CA THR A 85 -1.79 14.57 -9.93
C THR A 85 -1.43 15.96 -9.41
N GLU A 86 -0.66 16.03 -8.32
CA GLU A 86 -0.30 17.27 -7.63
C GLU A 86 -1.49 18.07 -7.06
N TYR A 87 -2.69 17.48 -7.06
CA TYR A 87 -3.86 18.09 -6.43
C TYR A 87 -3.82 17.96 -4.91
N ILE A 88 -4.49 18.89 -4.24
CA ILE A 88 -4.57 18.87 -2.78
C ILE A 88 -5.81 18.11 -2.33
N HIS A 89 -5.60 17.08 -1.53
CA HIS A 89 -6.67 16.29 -0.90
C HIS A 89 -6.67 16.47 0.61
N GLU A 90 -7.84 16.25 1.21
CA GLU A 90 -8.07 16.34 2.64
C GLU A 90 -8.86 15.10 3.11
N ALA A 91 -8.45 14.53 4.24
CA ALA A 91 -9.17 13.43 4.89
C ALA A 91 -9.06 13.52 6.41
N THR A 92 -9.99 12.87 7.11
CA THR A 92 -10.03 12.83 8.58
C THR A 92 -9.65 11.46 9.10
N SER A 93 -9.05 11.41 10.29
CA SER A 93 -8.66 10.17 10.96
C SER A 93 -9.86 9.31 11.35
N PHE A 94 -9.67 8.00 11.29
CA PHE A 94 -10.63 7.03 11.78
C PHE A 94 -10.37 6.73 13.26
N VAL A 95 -11.44 6.62 14.05
CA VAL A 95 -11.34 6.24 15.47
C VAL A 95 -11.93 4.85 15.63
N SER A 96 -11.16 3.94 16.22
CA SER A 96 -11.58 2.58 16.55
C SER A 96 -11.41 2.31 18.04
N ASN A 97 -12.23 1.40 18.57
CA ASN A 97 -12.21 1.01 19.98
C ASN A 97 -12.00 -0.52 20.08
N PRO A 98 -10.76 -1.02 19.91
CA PRO A 98 -10.47 -2.45 19.90
C PRO A 98 -10.71 -3.14 21.25
N SER A 99 -10.73 -2.39 22.35
CA SER A 99 -10.94 -2.90 23.72
C SER A 99 -11.59 -1.81 24.57
N PRO A 100 -12.35 -2.14 25.64
CA PRO A 100 -12.88 -1.14 26.56
C PRO A 100 -11.77 -0.20 27.07
N ASN A 101 -12.06 1.11 27.07
CA ASN A 101 -11.14 2.19 27.45
C ASN A 101 -9.95 2.43 26.52
N VAL A 102 -9.87 1.76 25.36
CA VAL A 102 -8.78 1.94 24.40
C VAL A 102 -9.31 2.53 23.10
N ALA A 103 -9.14 3.84 22.92
CA ALA A 103 -9.44 4.51 21.66
C ALA A 103 -8.15 4.67 20.83
N VAL A 104 -8.13 4.12 19.61
CA VAL A 104 -7.02 4.26 18.67
C VAL A 104 -7.49 5.11 17.50
N GLN A 105 -6.74 6.17 17.20
CA GLN A 105 -6.94 6.95 15.98
C GLN A 105 -5.92 6.52 14.94
N THR A 106 -6.40 6.14 13.75
CA THR A 106 -5.55 5.63 12.67
C THR A 106 -5.86 6.31 11.34
N MET A 107 -4.84 6.39 10.49
CA MET A 107 -4.97 6.68 9.07
C MET A 107 -4.47 5.49 8.25
N LEU A 108 -4.73 5.52 6.95
CA LEU A 108 -4.17 4.55 6.01
C LEU A 108 -2.91 5.11 5.38
N ARG A 109 -1.84 4.32 5.35
CA ARG A 109 -0.58 4.60 4.67
C ARG A 109 -0.37 3.57 3.56
N PRO A 110 0.11 3.96 2.37
CA PRO A 110 0.50 2.99 1.35
C PRO A 110 1.73 2.19 1.80
N ARG A 111 1.76 0.91 1.45
CA ARG A 111 2.92 0.04 1.66
C ARG A 111 4.06 0.52 0.75
N LEU A 112 5.22 0.72 1.36
CA LEU A 112 6.44 1.04 0.64
C LEU A 112 7.12 -0.26 0.20
N PHE A 113 7.53 -0.29 -1.05
CA PHE A 113 8.31 -1.37 -1.65
C PHE A 113 9.73 -0.89 -1.86
N GLN A 114 10.70 -1.73 -1.51
CA GLN A 114 12.11 -1.43 -1.70
C GLN A 114 12.59 -2.07 -2.99
N TYR A 115 13.27 -1.27 -3.81
CA TYR A 115 13.89 -1.69 -5.06
C TYR A 115 15.38 -1.34 -5.08
N HIS A 116 16.14 -2.14 -5.81
CA HIS A 116 17.52 -1.90 -6.15
C HIS A 116 17.58 -1.11 -7.46
N ALA A 117 18.32 0.00 -7.48
CA ALA A 117 18.46 0.82 -8.69
C ALA A 117 19.44 0.15 -9.67
N VAL A 118 19.06 -0.02 -10.93
CA VAL A 118 19.90 -0.69 -11.94
C VAL A 118 20.39 0.27 -13.00
N VAL A 119 19.49 1.08 -13.57
CA VAL A 119 19.82 2.06 -14.61
C VAL A 119 18.96 3.31 -14.43
N ILE A 120 19.59 4.47 -14.56
CA ILE A 120 18.93 5.76 -14.66
C ILE A 120 18.97 6.21 -16.11
N THR A 121 17.81 6.56 -16.67
CA THR A 121 17.68 7.30 -17.94
C THR A 121 17.09 8.68 -17.65
N GLN A 122 17.17 9.65 -18.57
CA GLN A 122 16.84 11.07 -18.36
C GLN A 122 15.57 11.37 -17.51
N ASN A 123 14.51 10.57 -17.60
CA ASN A 123 13.27 10.76 -16.83
C ASN A 123 12.67 9.47 -16.25
N SER A 124 13.40 8.35 -16.31
CA SER A 124 12.89 7.06 -15.88
C SER A 124 13.96 6.26 -15.16
N LEU A 125 13.50 5.52 -14.15
CA LEU A 125 14.34 4.61 -13.40
C LEU A 125 13.98 3.17 -13.74
N THR A 126 14.98 2.38 -14.06
CA THR A 126 14.87 0.92 -14.13
C THR A 126 15.40 0.32 -12.83
N CYS A 127 14.55 -0.46 -12.17
CA CYS A 127 14.78 -1.03 -10.86
C CYS A 127 14.62 -2.53 -10.87
N MET A 128 15.33 -3.24 -10.00
CA MET A 128 15.13 -4.66 -9.73
C MET A 128 14.61 -4.84 -8.30
N ASN A 129 13.77 -5.85 -8.08
CA ASN A 129 13.43 -6.28 -6.73
C ASN A 129 14.67 -6.87 -6.02
N GLU A 130 14.59 -7.08 -4.71
CA GLU A 130 15.72 -7.60 -3.91
C GLU A 130 16.23 -8.96 -4.40
N THR A 131 15.38 -9.79 -5.02
CA THR A 131 15.78 -11.10 -5.57
C THR A 131 16.36 -11.02 -6.98
N GLY A 132 16.23 -9.90 -7.69
CA GLY A 132 16.70 -9.72 -9.06
C GLY A 132 15.79 -10.28 -10.15
N ASP A 133 14.67 -10.91 -9.79
CA ASP A 133 13.77 -11.59 -10.73
C ASP A 133 12.86 -10.63 -11.51
N VAL A 134 12.51 -9.49 -10.91
CA VAL A 134 11.52 -8.56 -11.46
C VAL A 134 12.19 -7.22 -11.77
N VAL A 135 12.38 -6.97 -13.05
CA VAL A 135 12.77 -5.65 -13.56
C VAL A 135 11.52 -4.79 -13.71
N VAL A 136 11.50 -3.70 -12.96
CA VAL A 136 10.53 -2.62 -13.10
C VAL A 136 11.14 -1.57 -13.99
N GLU A 137 10.68 -1.52 -15.24
CA GLU A 137 11.02 -0.47 -16.18
C GLU A 137 10.11 0.75 -15.99
N ASN A 138 10.61 1.93 -16.36
CA ASN A 138 9.85 3.18 -16.40
C ASN A 138 9.21 3.59 -15.06
N MET A 139 9.89 3.35 -13.94
CA MET A 139 9.41 3.85 -12.65
C MET A 139 9.49 5.38 -12.63
N ARG A 140 8.36 6.03 -12.36
CA ARG A 140 8.28 7.49 -12.20
C ARG A 140 8.92 7.87 -10.87
N VAL A 141 9.71 8.94 -10.85
CA VAL A 141 10.29 9.49 -9.61
C VAL A 141 9.52 10.76 -9.24
N MET A 142 9.31 11.00 -7.95
CA MET A 142 8.67 12.22 -7.47
C MET A 142 9.64 13.42 -7.57
N ASP A 143 9.23 14.50 -8.23
CA ASP A 143 10.11 15.64 -8.53
C ASP A 143 10.21 16.67 -7.40
N GLY A 144 9.18 16.81 -6.57
CA GLY A 144 9.05 17.90 -5.57
C GLY A 144 10.02 17.87 -4.37
N SER A 145 11.04 17.01 -4.35
CA SER A 145 12.02 16.93 -3.25
C SER A 145 13.48 16.90 -3.70
N GLY A 146 13.76 17.19 -4.98
CA GLY A 146 15.10 17.02 -5.55
C GLY A 146 15.60 15.57 -5.45
N LEU A 147 14.67 14.61 -5.34
CA LEU A 147 14.98 13.18 -5.24
C LEU A 147 15.76 12.71 -6.47
N TRP A 148 15.35 13.17 -7.66
CA TRP A 148 16.02 12.85 -8.91
C TRP A 148 17.51 13.20 -8.89
N THR A 149 17.84 14.45 -8.53
CA THR A 149 19.24 14.91 -8.48
C THR A 149 20.06 14.09 -7.49
N ARG A 150 19.53 13.83 -6.29
CA ARG A 150 20.21 13.02 -5.28
C ARG A 150 20.44 11.59 -5.76
N LEU A 151 19.46 11.03 -6.46
CA LEU A 151 19.51 9.67 -6.98
C LEU A 151 20.50 9.56 -8.14
N ALA A 152 20.49 10.52 -9.08
CA ALA A 152 21.46 10.63 -10.16
C ALA A 152 22.90 10.70 -9.63
N THR A 153 23.15 11.61 -8.68
CA THR A 153 24.46 11.72 -8.03
C THR A 153 24.85 10.41 -7.36
N ALA A 154 23.97 9.79 -6.55
CA ALA A 154 24.31 8.55 -5.85
C ALA A 154 24.64 7.37 -6.79
N CYS A 155 23.96 7.28 -7.93
CA CYS A 155 24.22 6.26 -8.94
C CYS A 155 25.49 6.50 -9.76
N GLU A 156 25.95 7.74 -9.90
CA GLU A 156 27.28 8.03 -10.48
C GLU A 156 28.42 7.48 -9.59
N TRP A 157 28.21 7.43 -8.27
CA TRP A 157 29.18 6.87 -7.33
C TRP A 157 29.14 5.34 -7.31
N ASP A 158 27.98 4.78 -6.94
CA ASP A 158 27.80 3.33 -6.84
C ASP A 158 26.31 2.97 -6.89
N ILE A 159 25.86 2.52 -8.05
CA ILE A 159 24.47 2.13 -8.30
C ILE A 159 24.02 0.97 -7.40
N ASP A 160 24.94 0.08 -7.00
CA ASP A 160 24.62 -1.12 -6.21
C ASP A 160 24.24 -0.79 -4.76
N THR A 161 24.65 0.39 -4.28
CA THR A 161 24.35 0.86 -2.91
C THR A 161 23.00 1.55 -2.81
N VAL A 162 22.40 1.97 -3.92
CA VAL A 162 21.17 2.76 -3.90
C VAL A 162 19.96 1.82 -3.78
N ARG A 163 19.08 2.15 -2.84
CA ARG A 163 17.75 1.55 -2.69
C ARG A 163 16.70 2.63 -2.89
N VAL A 164 15.67 2.33 -3.66
CA VAL A 164 14.57 3.25 -3.93
C VAL A 164 13.31 2.71 -3.26
N LEU A 165 12.64 3.59 -2.52
CA LEU A 165 11.36 3.31 -1.88
C LEU A 165 10.26 3.75 -2.83
N ALA A 166 9.42 2.80 -3.24
CA ALA A 166 8.34 3.02 -4.19
C ALA A 166 6.98 2.75 -3.57
N VAL A 167 5.99 3.53 -4.00
CA VAL A 167 4.57 3.28 -3.76
C VAL A 167 3.96 2.66 -5.00
N HIS A 168 3.17 1.60 -4.79
CA HIS A 168 2.37 0.98 -5.84
C HIS A 168 0.93 1.44 -5.72
N PHE A 169 0.48 2.22 -6.70
CA PHE A 169 -0.88 2.73 -6.73
C PHE A 169 -1.49 2.54 -8.11
N GLN A 170 -2.56 1.76 -8.19
CA GLN A 170 -3.19 1.34 -9.44
C GLN A 170 -2.15 0.72 -10.39
N ASN A 171 -1.91 1.35 -11.55
CA ASN A 171 -0.96 0.89 -12.56
C ASN A 171 0.39 1.63 -12.48
N HIS A 172 0.55 2.54 -11.52
CA HIS A 172 1.74 3.37 -11.40
C HIS A 172 2.62 2.90 -10.25
N LYS A 173 3.92 2.84 -10.54
CA LYS A 173 4.98 2.63 -9.54
C LYS A 173 5.77 3.93 -9.45
N ILE A 174 5.80 4.51 -8.26
CA ILE A 174 6.33 5.85 -8.05
C ILE A 174 7.39 5.79 -6.96
N GLY A 175 8.63 6.16 -7.31
CA GLY A 175 9.73 6.34 -6.37
C GLY A 175 9.51 7.60 -5.54
N VAL A 176 9.39 7.43 -4.23
CA VAL A 176 9.08 8.52 -3.31
C VAL A 176 10.27 8.92 -2.45
N ASP A 177 11.18 7.99 -2.19
CA ASP A 177 12.41 8.28 -1.46
C ASP A 177 13.55 7.34 -1.87
N MET A 178 14.78 7.69 -1.48
CA MET A 178 15.97 6.88 -1.70
C MET A 178 16.75 6.68 -0.41
N LYS A 179 17.44 5.56 -0.33
CA LYS A 179 18.37 5.25 0.76
C LYS A 179 19.64 4.66 0.18
N ILE A 180 20.78 5.22 0.57
CA ILE A 180 22.09 4.62 0.28
C ILE A 180 22.36 3.58 1.38
N VAL A 181 22.45 2.32 0.99
CA VAL A 181 22.79 1.20 1.86
C VAL A 181 24.24 0.85 1.62
N GLN A 182 25.12 1.31 2.51
CA GLN A 182 26.50 0.87 2.51
C GLN A 182 26.58 -0.60 2.92
N ARG A 183 27.29 -1.40 2.11
CA ARG A 183 27.70 -2.74 2.53
C ARG A 183 28.74 -2.55 3.63
N SER A 184 28.41 -2.89 4.87
CA SER A 184 29.42 -2.93 5.93
C SER A 184 30.49 -3.93 5.51
N ARG A 185 31.71 -3.44 5.25
CA ARG A 185 32.87 -4.33 5.27
C ARG A 185 32.89 -4.92 6.67
N ARG A 186 32.73 -6.24 6.78
CA ARG A 186 32.91 -6.94 8.05
C ARG A 186 34.30 -6.56 8.56
N PHE A 187 34.34 -6.04 9.79
CA PHE A 187 35.57 -5.79 10.53
C PHE A 187 36.34 -7.12 10.63
N GLY A 188 37.25 -7.38 9.69
CA GLY A 188 37.86 -8.70 9.49
C GLY A 188 38.73 -8.80 8.23
N ASP A 189 38.42 -8.07 7.17
CA ASP A 189 39.29 -7.97 5.98
C ASP A 189 40.39 -6.93 6.21
N ARG A 190 41.30 -7.23 7.14
CA ARG A 190 42.60 -6.58 7.18
C ARG A 190 43.48 -7.35 6.18
N PRO A 191 43.97 -6.73 5.09
CA PRO A 191 44.94 -7.41 4.24
C PRO A 191 46.12 -7.80 5.12
N ALA A 192 46.45 -9.09 5.15
CA ALA A 192 47.62 -9.59 5.85
C ALA A 192 48.83 -8.83 5.33
N THR A 193 49.35 -7.89 6.14
CA THR A 193 50.66 -7.30 5.90
C THR A 193 51.65 -8.45 5.99
N ALA A 194 52.11 -8.93 4.85
CA ALA A 194 53.26 -9.82 4.73
C ALA A 194 54.48 -9.06 5.27
N GLY A 195 54.74 -9.22 6.57
CA GLY A 195 56.01 -8.85 7.17
C GLY A 195 57.04 -9.90 6.79
N THR A 196 57.78 -9.65 5.70
CA THR A 196 59.03 -10.39 5.45
C THR A 196 60.12 -9.71 6.24
N ALA A 197 60.46 -10.30 7.39
CA ALA A 197 61.67 -10.01 8.15
C ALA A 197 62.70 -11.13 7.94
N SER A 198 63.99 -10.75 7.95
CA SER A 198 65.21 -11.53 7.74
C SER A 198 65.54 -11.85 6.27
N ALA A 199 66.76 -11.66 5.77
CA ALA A 199 68.07 -11.60 6.41
C ALA A 199 68.95 -10.44 5.89
#